data_AF-A0A3E4NIG8-F1
#
_entry.id   AF-A0A3E4NIG8-F1
#
_cell.length_a   1.000
_cell.length_b   1.000
_cell.length_c   1.000
_cell.angle_alpha   90.00
_cell.angle_beta   90.00
_cell.angle_gamma   90.00
#
_symmetry.space_group_name_H-M   'P 1'
#
loop_
_entity.id
_entity.type
_entity.pdbx_description
1 polymer ?
#
loop_
_entity_poly.entity_id
_entity_poly.type
_entity_poly.pdbx_seq_one_letter_code
_entity_poly.pdbx_strand_id
1 'polypeptide(L)'
;MRKFILKCLFTIFPVMVLIYAYGFYVNFYLIDRLTKAGDLGKLGYFYIDKTQTNLGTPLSENKVDTYYDNIQRNYKVMTIGDSFSQQGFSGYQNYLAAKLGERILNYPDPRGRGYSSEDIALYLLNNDIYASLGCKTVIIETVEREFVQHILSFRDIKDINYTLEKEDNKPENNFTEKKKKDYLMETFKYIKYHLYKSKRPVKEVQLNTDCFSVPPYNTFYFYNDDLWKLSITEEEYNAILDKLNYLHKRFQEKGIDLYYMIAPDKYDVYQPYIINNPYPPKKVIDQLEENGINQLKWFINPRDNFREMIASGVKDVYHIDDTHWATIASETVGNIIADKIEKSTD
;
A
#
# COMPACT_ATOMS: atom_id res chain seq x y z
N MET A 1 50.67 11.27 -29.84
CA MET A 1 49.20 11.45 -29.98
C MET A 1 48.48 10.25 -30.59
N ARG A 2 48.81 9.75 -31.80
CA ARG A 2 48.09 8.64 -32.45
C ARG A 2 47.95 7.35 -31.61
N LYS A 3 49.02 6.93 -30.91
CA LYS A 3 49.00 5.76 -30.01
C LYS A 3 48.10 5.97 -28.77
N PHE A 4 48.00 7.21 -28.28
CA PHE A 4 47.14 7.55 -27.16
C PHE A 4 45.67 7.57 -27.59
N ILE A 5 45.37 8.18 -28.74
CA ILE A 5 44.03 8.18 -29.34
C ILE A 5 43.56 6.75 -29.62
N LEU A 6 44.40 5.90 -30.21
CA LEU A 6 44.06 4.49 -30.43
C LEU A 6 43.74 3.77 -29.10
N LYS A 7 44.56 3.96 -28.07
CA LYS A 7 44.32 3.34 -26.76
C LYS A 7 42.99 3.80 -26.15
N CYS A 8 42.71 5.10 -26.16
CA CYS A 8 41.42 5.64 -25.71
C CYS A 8 40.25 5.08 -26.53
N LEU A 9 40.42 4.93 -27.85
CA LEU A 9 39.37 4.39 -28.72
C LEU A 9 39.12 2.91 -28.45
N PHE A 10 40.13 2.11 -28.11
CA PHE A 10 39.93 0.70 -27.75
C PHE A 10 39.43 0.47 -26.32
N THR A 11 39.56 1.44 -25.41
CA THR A 11 39.13 1.29 -24.01
C THR A 11 37.82 2.02 -23.69
N ILE A 12 37.65 3.25 -24.16
CA ILE A 12 36.49 4.09 -23.83
C ILE A 12 35.32 3.81 -24.78
N PHE A 13 35.60 3.57 -26.07
CA PHE A 13 34.55 3.36 -27.07
C PHE A 13 33.68 2.13 -26.77
N PRO A 14 34.22 0.94 -26.42
CA PRO A 14 33.37 -0.20 -26.10
C PRO A 14 32.46 0.06 -24.89
N VAL A 15 32.97 0.77 -23.87
CA VAL A 15 32.18 1.15 -22.69
C VAL A 15 31.07 2.13 -23.08
N MET A 16 31.37 3.12 -23.92
CA MET A 16 30.35 4.03 -24.44
C MET A 16 29.30 3.31 -25.26
N VAL A 17 29.70 2.38 -26.15
CA VAL A 17 28.75 1.59 -26.95
C VAL A 17 27.83 0.76 -26.05
N LEU A 18 28.35 0.13 -24.99
CA LEU A 18 27.53 -0.57 -24.01
C LEU A 18 26.55 0.37 -23.30
N ILE A 19 26.99 1.55 -22.84
CA ILE A 19 26.12 2.55 -22.22
C ILE A 19 25.03 3.00 -23.18
N TYR A 20 25.35 3.24 -24.46
CA TYR A 20 24.37 3.60 -25.48
C TYR A 20 23.40 2.46 -25.79
N ALA A 21 23.88 1.20 -25.84
CA ALA A 21 23.03 0.04 -26.07
C ALA A 21 22.05 -0.17 -24.89
N TYR A 22 22.54 -0.09 -23.65
CA TYR A 22 21.69 -0.10 -22.45
C TYR A 22 20.73 1.08 -22.44
N GLY A 23 21.21 2.27 -22.80
CA GLY A 23 20.36 3.46 -22.91
C GLY A 23 19.26 3.28 -23.96
N PHE A 24 19.57 2.68 -25.11
CA PHE A 24 18.57 2.38 -26.12
C PHE A 24 17.53 1.39 -25.57
N TYR A 25 17.97 0.28 -24.98
CA TYR A 25 17.07 -0.71 -24.36
C TYR A 25 16.18 -0.07 -23.28
N VAL A 26 16.77 0.69 -22.36
CA VAL A 26 16.03 1.33 -21.27
C VAL A 26 15.00 2.29 -21.83
N ASN A 27 15.43 3.21 -22.70
CA ASN A 27 14.60 4.34 -23.09
C ASN A 27 13.52 4.01 -24.12
N PHE A 28 13.78 3.03 -25.01
CA PHE A 28 12.84 2.65 -26.06
C PHE A 28 12.04 1.39 -25.77
N TYR A 29 12.54 0.49 -24.92
CA TYR A 29 11.83 -0.75 -24.58
C TYR A 29 11.37 -0.76 -23.13
N LEU A 30 12.29 -0.65 -22.17
CA LEU A 30 11.96 -0.86 -20.77
C LEU A 30 11.02 0.22 -20.23
N ILE A 31 11.26 1.51 -20.50
CA ILE A 31 10.44 2.60 -19.98
C ILE A 31 8.98 2.47 -20.44
N ASP A 32 8.74 2.07 -21.69
CA ASP A 32 7.39 1.82 -22.19
C ASP A 32 6.71 0.70 -21.39
N ARG A 33 7.43 -0.40 -21.14
CA ARG A 33 6.94 -1.50 -20.30
C ARG A 33 6.73 -1.10 -18.84
N LEU A 34 7.62 -0.30 -18.27
CA LEU A 34 7.52 0.18 -16.88
C LEU A 34 6.29 1.06 -16.65
N THR A 35 5.72 1.68 -17.70
CA THR A 35 4.42 2.37 -17.56
C THR A 35 3.27 1.42 -17.19
N LYS A 36 3.41 0.13 -17.51
CA LYS A 36 2.44 -0.94 -17.22
C LYS A 36 2.81 -1.75 -15.98
N ALA A 37 3.98 -1.48 -15.40
CA ALA A 37 4.42 -2.14 -14.18
C ALA A 37 3.71 -1.58 -12.95
N GLY A 38 3.55 -2.41 -11.93
CA GLY A 38 3.18 -1.98 -10.58
C GLY A 38 4.28 -1.17 -9.91
N ASP A 39 4.01 -0.75 -8.67
CA ASP A 39 4.91 0.12 -7.90
C ASP A 39 6.31 -0.47 -7.73
N LEU A 40 6.42 -1.76 -7.37
CA LEU A 40 7.71 -2.44 -7.24
C LEU A 40 8.42 -2.57 -8.59
N GLY A 41 7.70 -2.85 -9.67
CA GLY A 41 8.30 -2.93 -11.00
C GLY A 41 8.90 -1.60 -11.44
N LYS A 42 8.19 -0.48 -11.22
CA LYS A 42 8.69 0.87 -11.47
C LYS A 42 9.90 1.21 -10.60
N LEU A 43 9.80 0.99 -9.30
CA LEU A 43 10.86 1.30 -8.33
C LEU A 43 12.11 0.42 -8.52
N GLY A 44 11.90 -0.86 -8.85
CA GLY A 44 12.93 -1.87 -9.04
C GLY A 44 13.48 -1.96 -10.46
N TYR A 45 12.93 -1.20 -11.42
CA TYR A 45 13.26 -1.22 -12.84
C TYR A 45 13.15 -2.62 -13.48
N PHE A 46 12.03 -3.29 -13.22
CA PHE A 46 11.68 -4.57 -13.85
C PHE A 46 10.22 -4.57 -14.29
N TYR A 47 9.89 -5.42 -15.27
CA TYR A 47 8.54 -5.56 -15.78
C TYR A 47 8.15 -7.04 -15.78
N ILE A 48 6.92 -7.31 -15.36
CA ILE A 48 6.31 -8.63 -15.40
C ILE A 48 5.04 -8.53 -16.25
N ASP A 49 4.91 -9.46 -17.19
CA ASP A 49 3.70 -9.56 -18.00
C ASP A 49 2.58 -10.19 -17.14
N LYS A 50 1.54 -9.39 -16.89
CA LYS A 50 0.40 -9.76 -16.02
C LYS A 50 -0.78 -10.32 -16.80
N THR A 51 -0.65 -10.60 -18.09
CA THR A 51 -1.75 -11.13 -18.92
C THR A 51 -2.31 -12.47 -18.42
N GLN A 52 -1.52 -13.24 -17.66
CA GLN A 52 -1.91 -14.54 -17.10
C GLN A 52 -2.03 -14.55 -15.57
N THR A 53 -1.98 -13.39 -14.90
CA THR A 53 -2.19 -13.35 -13.44
C THR A 53 -3.64 -13.62 -13.09
N ASN A 54 -3.88 -14.37 -12.01
CA ASN A 54 -5.22 -14.59 -11.48
C ASN A 54 -5.44 -13.68 -10.27
N LEU A 55 -5.65 -12.40 -10.52
CA LEU A 55 -5.75 -11.38 -9.47
C LEU A 55 -7.07 -11.41 -8.71
N GLY A 56 -8.04 -12.23 -9.12
CA GLY A 56 -9.45 -12.13 -8.73
C GLY A 56 -10.27 -11.34 -9.77
N THR A 57 -11.60 -11.41 -9.65
CA THR A 57 -12.52 -10.73 -10.56
C THR A 57 -13.13 -9.51 -9.88
N PRO A 58 -12.83 -8.28 -10.35
CA PRO A 58 -13.47 -7.08 -9.83
C PRO A 58 -14.98 -7.14 -10.01
N LEU A 59 -15.72 -6.52 -9.08
CA LEU A 59 -17.17 -6.41 -9.23
C LEU A 59 -17.52 -5.53 -10.43
N SER A 60 -18.63 -5.84 -11.08
CA SER A 60 -19.10 -5.09 -12.28
C SER A 60 -19.63 -3.68 -11.95
N GLU A 61 -20.08 -3.47 -10.72
CA GLU A 61 -20.57 -2.18 -10.22
C GLU A 61 -19.57 -1.62 -9.21
N ASN A 62 -19.33 -0.29 -9.27
CA ASN A 62 -18.60 0.41 -8.23
C ASN A 62 -19.57 1.12 -7.28
N LYS A 63 -19.60 0.69 -6.03
CA LYS A 63 -20.42 1.24 -4.94
C LYS A 63 -19.62 2.12 -3.98
N VAL A 64 -18.42 2.54 -4.38
CA VAL A 64 -17.56 3.45 -3.63
C VAL A 64 -17.59 4.84 -4.25
N ASP A 65 -18.00 5.83 -3.47
CA ASP A 65 -17.94 7.25 -3.83
C ASP A 65 -16.76 7.93 -3.14
N THR A 66 -16.23 8.99 -3.72
CA THR A 66 -15.12 9.76 -3.15
C THR A 66 -15.62 11.06 -2.50
N TYR A 67 -15.11 11.38 -1.31
CA TYR A 67 -15.56 12.52 -0.48
C TYR A 67 -15.54 13.89 -1.18
N TYR A 68 -14.74 14.12 -2.22
CA TYR A 68 -14.71 15.40 -2.95
C TYR A 68 -15.52 15.42 -4.25
N ASP A 69 -16.05 14.27 -4.67
CA ASP A 69 -16.87 14.17 -5.87
C ASP A 69 -18.34 14.47 -5.54
N ASN A 70 -19.29 14.16 -6.43
CA ASN A 70 -20.71 14.40 -6.21
C ASN A 70 -21.27 13.56 -5.02
N ILE A 71 -21.04 14.05 -3.80
CA ILE A 71 -21.44 13.41 -2.54
C ILE A 71 -22.96 13.26 -2.47
N GLN A 72 -23.44 12.03 -2.30
CA GLN A 72 -24.84 11.79 -1.94
C GLN A 72 -25.04 12.00 -0.42
N ARG A 73 -26.24 12.37 0.03
CA ARG A 73 -26.52 12.37 1.48
C ARG A 73 -26.85 10.95 1.94
N ASN A 74 -26.55 10.62 3.19
CA ASN A 74 -26.87 9.35 3.87
C ASN A 74 -25.95 8.16 3.56
N TYR A 75 -24.62 8.37 3.61
CA TYR A 75 -23.69 7.24 3.65
C TYR A 75 -23.65 6.65 5.05
N LYS A 76 -23.90 5.35 5.19
CA LYS A 76 -23.82 4.68 6.51
C LYS A 76 -22.38 4.38 6.92
N VAL A 77 -21.52 4.10 5.93
CA VAL A 77 -20.12 3.69 6.13
C VAL A 77 -19.20 4.69 5.43
N MET A 78 -18.19 5.15 6.15
CA MET A 78 -17.07 5.91 5.59
C MET A 78 -15.74 5.19 5.82
N THR A 79 -14.87 5.18 4.81
CA THR A 79 -13.49 4.69 4.93
C THR A 79 -12.50 5.85 4.79
N ILE A 80 -11.43 5.79 5.56
CA ILE A 80 -10.33 6.75 5.51
C ILE A 80 -9.05 5.93 5.60
N GLY A 81 -8.24 5.99 4.57
CA GLY A 81 -7.03 5.21 4.57
C GLY A 81 -6.08 5.63 3.50
N ASP A 82 -5.02 4.84 3.41
CA ASP A 82 -3.89 5.10 2.57
C ASP A 82 -4.17 4.57 1.15
N SER A 83 -3.16 4.32 0.33
CA SER A 83 -3.29 3.80 -1.04
C SER A 83 -4.00 2.44 -1.11
N PHE A 84 -3.98 1.63 -0.04
CA PHE A 84 -4.79 0.40 0.06
C PHE A 84 -6.30 0.68 0.08
N SER A 85 -6.70 1.89 0.47
CA SER A 85 -8.07 2.39 0.43
C SER A 85 -8.40 3.14 -0.87
N GLN A 86 -7.54 3.10 -1.89
CA GLN A 86 -7.72 3.82 -3.17
C GLN A 86 -7.76 2.91 -4.41
N GLN A 87 -8.08 1.62 -4.24
CA GLN A 87 -8.03 0.62 -5.30
C GLN A 87 -9.29 0.55 -6.20
N GLY A 88 -10.29 1.39 -5.96
CA GLY A 88 -11.50 1.51 -6.80
C GLY A 88 -12.28 0.20 -6.92
N PHE A 89 -12.64 -0.20 -8.15
CA PHE A 89 -13.41 -1.42 -8.44
C PHE A 89 -12.83 -2.70 -7.82
N SER A 90 -11.51 -2.75 -7.70
CA SER A 90 -10.74 -3.88 -7.18
C SER A 90 -10.53 -3.82 -5.67
N GLY A 91 -10.87 -2.71 -5.01
CA GLY A 91 -10.58 -2.47 -3.60
C GLY A 91 -11.57 -3.12 -2.65
N TYR A 92 -11.11 -3.38 -1.42
CA TYR A 92 -11.90 -4.04 -0.38
C TYR A 92 -13.23 -3.33 -0.07
N GLN A 93 -13.25 -2.01 -0.26
CA GLN A 93 -14.43 -1.18 -0.04
C GLN A 93 -15.57 -1.58 -0.97
N ASN A 94 -15.27 -1.94 -2.23
CA ASN A 94 -16.32 -2.30 -3.17
C ASN A 94 -16.95 -3.66 -2.82
N TYR A 95 -16.15 -4.59 -2.31
CA TYR A 95 -16.65 -5.88 -1.78
C TYR A 95 -17.45 -5.70 -0.50
N LEU A 96 -16.98 -4.86 0.43
CA LEU A 96 -17.72 -4.48 1.63
C LEU A 96 -19.08 -3.85 1.26
N ALA A 97 -19.09 -2.92 0.32
CA ALA A 97 -20.30 -2.25 -0.17
C ALA A 97 -21.30 -3.25 -0.76
N ALA A 98 -20.81 -4.18 -1.59
CA ALA A 98 -21.63 -5.22 -2.17
C ALA A 98 -22.22 -6.18 -1.13
N LYS A 99 -21.42 -6.56 -0.11
CA LYS A 99 -21.83 -7.47 0.96
C LYS A 99 -22.88 -6.84 1.88
N LEU A 100 -22.70 -5.57 2.25
CA LEU A 100 -23.66 -4.83 3.09
C LEU A 100 -24.90 -4.34 2.31
N GLY A 101 -24.85 -4.31 0.98
CA GLY A 101 -25.89 -3.71 0.15
C GLY A 101 -25.93 -2.19 0.24
N GLU A 102 -24.84 -1.55 0.65
CA GLU A 102 -24.74 -0.11 0.91
C GLU A 102 -23.74 0.56 -0.04
N ARG A 103 -23.79 1.89 -0.16
CA ARG A 103 -22.70 2.67 -0.76
C ARG A 103 -21.70 3.06 0.32
N ILE A 104 -20.41 3.04 -0.02
CA ILE A 104 -19.34 3.47 0.88
C ILE A 104 -18.79 4.80 0.42
N LEU A 105 -18.65 5.73 1.35
CA LEU A 105 -17.94 6.97 1.10
C LEU A 105 -16.47 6.81 1.48
N ASN A 106 -15.57 7.02 0.54
CA ASN A 106 -14.14 6.98 0.79
C ASN A 106 -13.55 8.39 0.84
N TYR A 107 -12.83 8.68 1.92
CA TYR A 107 -11.99 9.86 1.97
C TYR A 107 -10.65 9.56 1.27
N PRO A 108 -10.21 10.41 0.33
CA PRO A 108 -8.97 10.14 -0.42
C PRO A 108 -7.74 10.27 0.47
N ASP A 109 -6.69 9.52 0.11
CA ASP A 109 -5.43 9.42 0.86
C ASP A 109 -4.90 10.81 1.29
N PRO A 110 -4.79 11.07 2.61
CA PRO A 110 -4.35 12.36 3.14
C PRO A 110 -2.83 12.53 3.19
N ARG A 111 -2.02 11.49 2.90
CA ARG A 111 -0.56 11.51 3.09
C ARG A 111 0.14 12.63 2.32
N GLY A 112 -0.38 12.98 1.14
CA GLY A 112 0.13 14.13 0.38
C GLY A 112 0.03 15.46 1.13
N ARG A 113 -0.80 15.55 2.19
CA ARG A 113 -1.13 16.79 2.89
C ARG A 113 -0.49 16.90 4.28
N GLY A 114 0.39 15.96 4.66
CA GLY A 114 1.05 15.97 5.98
C GLY A 114 0.15 15.57 7.14
N TYR A 115 -0.90 14.79 6.85
CA TYR A 115 -1.86 14.27 7.82
C TYR A 115 -1.95 12.75 7.71
N SER A 116 -2.06 12.07 8.85
CA SER A 116 -2.36 10.63 8.88
C SER A 116 -3.85 10.37 8.70
N SER A 117 -4.25 9.11 8.46
CA SER A 117 -5.66 8.71 8.37
C SER A 117 -6.42 9.05 9.65
N GLU A 118 -5.79 8.92 10.82
CA GLU A 118 -6.37 9.22 12.13
C GLU A 118 -6.55 10.72 12.37
N ASP A 119 -5.59 11.56 11.93
CA ASP A 119 -5.70 13.02 11.97
C ASP A 119 -6.99 13.47 11.26
N ILE A 120 -7.18 12.99 10.03
CA ILE A 120 -8.38 13.29 9.23
C ILE A 120 -9.63 12.74 9.90
N ALA A 121 -9.56 11.51 10.41
CA ALA A 121 -10.71 10.89 11.03
C ALA A 121 -11.22 11.71 12.22
N LEU A 122 -10.31 12.24 13.06
CA LEU A 122 -10.63 13.13 14.16
C LEU A 122 -11.08 14.52 13.69
N TYR A 123 -10.47 15.09 12.64
CA TYR A 123 -10.93 16.34 12.05
C TYR A 123 -12.40 16.26 11.63
N LEU A 124 -12.78 15.20 10.90
CA LEU A 124 -14.16 14.99 10.46
C LEU A 124 -15.12 14.77 11.64
N LEU A 125 -14.64 14.11 12.70
CA LEU A 125 -15.40 13.89 13.94
C LEU A 125 -15.65 15.21 14.68
N ASN A 126 -14.61 16.03 14.81
CA ASN A 126 -14.63 17.29 15.55
C ASN A 126 -15.49 18.37 14.89
N ASN A 127 -15.72 18.25 13.59
CA ASN A 127 -16.54 19.17 12.80
C ASN A 127 -17.94 18.59 12.46
N ASP A 128 -18.36 17.52 13.14
CA ASP A 128 -19.65 16.84 12.98
C ASP A 128 -19.97 16.43 11.52
N ILE A 129 -18.93 16.21 10.71
CA ILE A 129 -19.07 15.89 9.28
C ILE A 129 -19.73 14.52 9.10
N TYR A 130 -19.32 13.51 9.88
CA TYR A 130 -19.96 12.19 9.83
C TYR A 130 -21.46 12.25 10.12
N ALA A 131 -21.86 13.01 11.15
CA ALA A 131 -23.26 13.17 11.51
C ALA A 131 -24.06 13.86 10.38
N SER A 132 -23.47 14.87 9.73
CA SER A 132 -24.08 15.58 8.60
C SER A 132 -24.30 14.68 7.37
N LEU A 133 -23.46 13.65 7.22
CA LEU A 133 -23.53 12.69 6.12
C LEU A 133 -24.37 11.44 6.43
N GLY A 134 -24.80 11.29 7.69
CA GLY A 134 -25.52 10.10 8.16
C GLY A 134 -24.62 8.90 8.47
N CYS A 135 -23.30 9.10 8.55
CA CYS A 135 -22.34 8.02 8.82
C CYS A 135 -22.51 7.49 10.25
N LYS A 136 -22.63 6.17 10.35
CA LYS A 136 -22.71 5.42 11.61
C LYS A 136 -21.50 4.52 11.84
N THR A 137 -20.79 4.18 10.77
CA THR A 137 -19.58 3.37 10.84
C THR A 137 -18.44 4.07 10.13
N VAL A 138 -17.27 4.07 10.75
CA VAL A 138 -16.03 4.61 10.17
C VAL A 138 -14.95 3.52 10.23
N ILE A 139 -14.25 3.33 9.12
CA ILE A 139 -13.13 2.40 9.00
C ILE A 139 -11.89 3.21 8.72
N ILE A 140 -10.93 3.18 9.65
CA ILE A 140 -9.61 3.75 9.45
C ILE A 140 -8.67 2.63 9.01
N GLU A 141 -7.89 2.88 7.97
CA GLU A 141 -6.91 1.94 7.42
C GLU A 141 -5.54 2.61 7.35
N THR A 142 -4.51 1.85 7.76
CA THR A 142 -3.12 2.23 7.65
C THR A 142 -2.27 0.99 7.37
N VAL A 143 -1.35 1.08 6.40
CA VAL A 143 -0.39 -0.01 6.14
C VAL A 143 0.59 -0.24 7.28
N GLU A 144 0.97 -1.49 7.52
CA GLU A 144 1.75 -1.93 8.67
C GLU A 144 3.07 -1.15 8.86
N ARG A 145 3.83 -0.89 7.78
CA ARG A 145 5.08 -0.11 7.88
C ARG A 145 4.91 1.31 8.41
N GLU A 146 3.73 1.92 8.27
CA GLU A 146 3.42 3.27 8.76
C GLU A 146 2.64 3.26 10.08
N PHE A 147 1.97 2.15 10.41
CA PHE A 147 1.06 2.00 11.55
C PHE A 147 1.61 2.56 12.87
N VAL A 148 2.79 2.08 13.30
CA VAL A 148 3.33 2.47 14.62
C VAL A 148 3.59 3.97 14.68
N GLN A 149 4.17 4.54 13.62
CA GLN A 149 4.44 5.97 13.56
C GLN A 149 3.14 6.77 13.58
N HIS A 150 2.15 6.39 12.76
CA HIS A 150 0.88 7.09 12.66
C HIS A 150 0.11 7.07 13.98
N ILE A 151 -0.04 5.89 14.60
CA ILE A 151 -0.75 5.76 15.88
C ILE A 151 -0.10 6.56 17.00
N LEU A 152 1.23 6.54 17.10
CA LEU A 152 1.93 7.25 18.17
C LEU A 152 1.95 8.77 17.96
N SER A 153 1.84 9.24 16.71
CA SER A 153 2.02 10.66 16.37
C SER A 153 0.74 11.41 15.95
N PHE A 154 -0.39 10.73 15.74
CA PHE A 154 -1.61 11.44 15.35
C PHE A 154 -2.05 12.46 16.40
N ARG A 155 -2.74 13.48 15.90
CA ARG A 155 -3.15 14.70 16.58
C ARG A 155 -4.67 14.79 16.55
N ASP A 156 -5.25 15.24 17.66
CA ASP A 156 -6.66 15.59 17.72
C ASP A 156 -6.89 16.99 17.14
N ILE A 157 -6.92 17.06 15.80
CA ILE A 157 -7.00 18.31 15.06
C ILE A 157 -8.45 18.76 14.84
N LYS A 158 -8.67 20.08 14.82
CA LYS A 158 -9.95 20.70 14.46
C LYS A 158 -9.93 21.41 13.12
N ASP A 159 -8.73 21.74 12.64
CA ASP A 159 -8.50 22.47 11.39
C ASP A 159 -7.45 21.75 10.55
N ILE A 160 -7.67 21.74 9.23
CA ILE A 160 -6.71 21.29 8.24
C ILE A 160 -6.07 22.51 7.60
N ASN A 161 -4.74 22.57 7.65
CA ASN A 161 -3.99 23.62 6.98
C ASN A 161 -3.71 23.22 5.53
N TYR A 162 -4.59 23.62 4.63
CA TYR A 162 -4.39 23.46 3.19
C TYR A 162 -3.21 24.29 2.64
N THR A 163 -2.61 25.22 3.40
CA THR A 163 -1.42 25.96 2.91
C THR A 163 -0.14 25.12 2.89
N LEU A 164 -0.11 23.97 3.57
CA LEU A 164 0.95 22.96 3.44
C LEU A 164 0.96 22.30 2.04
N GLU A 165 -0.06 22.56 1.21
CA GLU A 165 -0.07 22.13 -0.19
C GLU A 165 1.04 22.80 -1.02
N LYS A 166 1.48 24.02 -0.72
CA LYS A 166 2.28 24.80 -1.69
C LYS A 166 3.78 24.52 -1.74
N GLU A 167 4.37 23.86 -0.74
CA GLU A 167 5.81 23.57 -0.77
C GLU A 167 6.14 22.18 -1.31
N ASP A 168 5.27 21.18 -1.12
CA ASP A 168 5.48 19.81 -1.65
C ASP A 168 4.46 19.38 -2.72
N ASN A 169 3.29 20.03 -2.83
CA ASN A 169 2.28 19.78 -3.87
C ASN A 169 1.99 21.03 -4.70
N LYS A 170 2.91 21.37 -5.60
CA LYS A 170 2.39 21.91 -6.88
C LYS A 170 1.43 20.84 -7.42
N PRO A 171 0.16 21.17 -7.71
CA PRO A 171 -0.66 20.26 -8.48
C PRO A 171 0.13 19.99 -9.76
N GLU A 172 0.53 18.75 -10.00
CA GLU A 172 0.69 18.30 -11.38
C GLU A 172 -0.70 18.44 -11.97
N ASN A 173 -0.98 19.64 -12.49
CA ASN A 173 -2.09 19.88 -13.37
C ASN A 173 -2.09 18.72 -14.36
N ASN A 174 -3.24 18.07 -14.49
CA ASN A 174 -3.58 17.13 -15.55
C ASN A 174 -3.66 17.83 -16.92
N PHE A 175 -2.66 18.65 -17.22
CA PHE A 175 -2.14 19.02 -18.52
C PHE A 175 -0.62 18.91 -18.38
N THR A 176 -0.14 17.70 -18.67
CA THR A 176 1.26 17.31 -18.64
C THR A 176 2.16 18.31 -19.37
N GLU A 177 2.82 19.22 -18.65
CA GLU A 177 4.23 19.40 -18.93
C GLU A 177 4.89 18.12 -18.46
N LYS A 178 4.96 17.11 -19.35
CA LYS A 178 5.85 15.96 -19.15
C LYS A 178 7.21 16.56 -18.83
N LYS A 179 7.63 16.54 -17.55
CA LYS A 179 9.04 16.71 -17.19
C LYS A 179 9.79 15.86 -18.19
N LYS A 180 10.58 16.49 -19.06
CA LYS A 180 11.32 15.78 -20.11
C LYS A 180 12.07 14.67 -19.40
N LYS A 181 11.69 13.41 -19.66
CA LYS A 181 12.33 12.26 -19.02
C LYS A 181 13.81 12.36 -19.34
N ASP A 182 14.63 12.44 -18.31
CA ASP A 182 16.07 12.41 -18.48
C ASP A 182 16.47 10.97 -18.78
N TYR A 183 16.44 10.64 -20.07
CA TYR A 183 16.75 9.32 -20.60
C TYR A 183 18.15 8.84 -20.17
N LEU A 184 19.10 9.76 -19.97
CA LEU A 184 20.44 9.44 -19.49
C LEU A 184 20.38 9.05 -18.01
N MET A 185 19.67 9.81 -17.18
CA MET A 185 19.44 9.47 -15.77
C MET A 185 18.75 8.11 -15.61
N GLU A 186 17.70 7.84 -16.39
CA GLU A 186 16.98 6.56 -16.36
C GLU A 186 17.88 5.38 -16.75
N THR A 187 18.77 5.59 -17.73
CA THR A 187 19.80 4.61 -18.12
C THR A 187 20.76 4.34 -16.97
N PHE A 188 21.27 5.40 -16.32
CA PHE A 188 22.18 5.24 -15.19
C PHE A 188 21.51 4.59 -13.98
N LYS A 189 20.25 4.92 -13.68
CA LYS A 189 19.47 4.24 -12.64
C LYS A 189 19.32 2.75 -12.95
N TYR A 190 18.95 2.40 -14.18
CA TYR A 190 18.85 1.01 -14.59
C TYR A 190 20.19 0.28 -14.43
N ILE A 191 21.29 0.83 -14.96
CA ILE A 191 22.63 0.23 -14.83
C ILE A 191 23.00 0.07 -13.35
N LYS A 192 22.81 1.11 -12.54
CA LYS A 192 23.06 1.07 -11.09
C LYS A 192 22.30 -0.05 -10.42
N TYR A 193 21.00 -0.19 -10.70
CA TYR A 193 20.17 -1.23 -10.10
C TYR A 193 20.46 -2.63 -10.67
N HIS A 194 20.87 -2.73 -11.93
CA HIS A 194 21.27 -4.00 -12.53
C HIS A 194 22.58 -4.52 -11.91
N LEU A 195 23.57 -3.64 -11.71
CA LEU A 195 24.87 -3.98 -11.13
C LEU A 195 24.82 -4.12 -9.59
N TYR A 196 24.05 -3.26 -8.92
CA TYR A 196 23.95 -3.21 -7.46
C TYR A 196 22.51 -3.44 -7.01
N LYS A 197 22.04 -4.69 -7.10
CA LYS A 197 20.69 -5.07 -6.65
C LYS A 197 20.39 -4.61 -5.21
N SER A 198 21.38 -4.63 -4.32
CA SER A 198 21.24 -4.17 -2.93
C SER A 198 20.86 -2.69 -2.78
N LYS A 199 21.14 -1.86 -3.79
CA LYS A 199 20.78 -0.43 -3.83
C LYS A 199 19.37 -0.18 -4.37
N ARG A 200 18.65 -1.23 -4.79
CA ARG A 200 17.25 -1.10 -5.21
C ARG A 200 16.39 -0.81 -3.98
N PRO A 201 15.36 0.04 -4.13
CA PRO A 201 14.29 0.18 -3.14
C PRO A 201 13.40 -1.07 -3.07
N VAL A 202 13.62 -2.06 -3.93
CA VAL A 202 12.91 -3.34 -3.97
C VAL A 202 13.87 -4.47 -3.62
N LYS A 203 13.43 -5.36 -2.73
CA LYS A 203 14.15 -6.58 -2.38
C LYS A 203 13.65 -7.74 -3.22
N GLU A 204 14.53 -8.70 -3.45
CA GLU A 204 14.29 -9.88 -4.29
C GLU A 204 14.80 -11.10 -3.52
N VAL A 205 13.93 -12.08 -3.29
CA VAL A 205 14.25 -13.34 -2.63
C VAL A 205 13.49 -14.50 -3.29
N GLN A 206 13.88 -15.73 -2.96
CA GLN A 206 13.20 -16.94 -3.45
C GLN A 206 12.23 -17.46 -2.39
N LEU A 207 11.07 -17.92 -2.85
CA LEU A 207 10.07 -18.61 -2.04
C LEU A 207 10.21 -20.12 -2.19
N ASN A 208 9.79 -20.84 -1.15
CA ASN A 208 9.76 -22.30 -1.12
C ASN A 208 8.56 -22.91 -1.85
N THR A 209 7.67 -22.07 -2.39
CA THR A 209 6.46 -22.46 -3.12
C THR A 209 6.13 -21.45 -4.22
N ASP A 210 5.36 -21.87 -5.23
CA ASP A 210 4.92 -21.02 -6.33
C ASP A 210 3.73 -20.15 -5.90
N CYS A 211 4.01 -18.96 -5.39
CA CYS A 211 2.98 -18.02 -4.93
C CYS A 211 2.37 -17.14 -6.03
N PHE A 212 2.95 -17.13 -7.24
CA PHE A 212 2.49 -16.28 -8.34
C PHE A 212 2.10 -17.11 -9.56
N SER A 213 1.12 -16.62 -10.33
CA SER A 213 0.61 -17.34 -11.51
C SER A 213 1.47 -17.12 -12.77
N VAL A 214 2.41 -16.17 -12.72
CA VAL A 214 3.28 -15.83 -13.85
C VAL A 214 4.76 -16.00 -13.48
N PRO A 215 5.63 -16.30 -14.46
CA PRO A 215 7.06 -16.36 -14.22
C PRO A 215 7.57 -15.05 -13.57
N PRO A 216 8.50 -15.15 -12.61
CA PRO A 216 9.23 -16.35 -12.20
C PRO A 216 8.53 -17.26 -11.17
N TYR A 217 7.22 -17.12 -10.92
CA TYR A 217 6.36 -17.97 -10.06
C TYR A 217 6.68 -17.97 -8.55
N ASN A 218 7.94 -18.12 -8.16
CA ASN A 218 8.42 -18.20 -6.79
C ASN A 218 9.48 -17.13 -6.43
N THR A 219 9.83 -16.22 -7.34
CA THR A 219 10.61 -15.04 -6.94
C THR A 219 9.69 -13.99 -6.33
N PHE A 220 10.03 -13.60 -5.11
CA PHE A 220 9.31 -12.61 -4.34
C PHE A 220 9.98 -11.24 -4.39
N TYR A 221 9.17 -10.23 -4.69
CA TYR A 221 9.58 -8.82 -4.64
C TYR A 221 8.77 -8.09 -3.57
N PHE A 222 9.46 -7.33 -2.72
CA PHE A 222 8.83 -6.51 -1.69
C PHE A 222 9.56 -5.18 -1.50
N TYR A 223 8.86 -4.22 -0.88
CA TYR A 223 9.39 -2.87 -0.70
C TYR A 223 10.40 -2.85 0.45
N ASN A 224 11.51 -2.13 0.26
CA ASN A 224 12.55 -2.06 1.28
C ASN A 224 12.04 -1.53 2.62
N ASP A 225 11.07 -0.61 2.60
CA ASP A 225 10.60 0.06 3.82
C ASP A 225 9.64 -0.82 4.63
N ASP A 226 9.20 -1.97 4.10
CA ASP A 226 8.56 -3.02 4.91
C ASP A 226 9.51 -3.48 6.04
N LEU A 227 10.82 -3.27 5.91
CA LEU A 227 11.85 -3.58 6.91
C LEU A 227 12.14 -2.42 7.88
N TRP A 228 11.43 -1.29 7.77
CA TRP A 228 11.69 -0.10 8.59
C TRP A 228 11.33 -0.33 10.07
N LYS A 229 10.09 -0.78 10.32
CA LYS A 229 9.60 -1.11 11.66
C LYS A 229 9.34 -2.61 11.74
N LEU A 230 10.27 -3.33 12.39
CA LEU A 230 10.26 -4.80 12.47
C LEU A 230 9.68 -5.33 13.79
N SER A 231 9.71 -4.53 14.86
CA SER A 231 9.17 -4.91 16.17
C SER A 231 8.80 -3.67 16.98
N ILE A 232 7.99 -3.88 18.00
CA ILE A 232 7.63 -2.88 19.01
C ILE A 232 8.16 -3.27 20.39
N THR A 233 8.41 -2.28 21.23
CA THR A 233 8.70 -2.47 22.66
C THR A 233 7.39 -2.57 23.47
N GLU A 234 7.49 -2.98 24.73
CA GLU A 234 6.34 -2.97 25.66
C GLU A 234 5.80 -1.55 25.89
N GLU A 235 6.69 -0.55 25.96
CA GLU A 235 6.30 0.87 26.07
C GLU A 235 5.53 1.33 24.83
N GLU A 236 6.03 1.00 23.63
CA GLU A 236 5.32 1.32 22.38
C GLU A 236 3.97 0.60 22.30
N TYR A 237 3.90 -0.66 22.72
CA TYR A 237 2.65 -1.42 22.78
C TYR A 237 1.60 -0.72 23.66
N ASN A 238 1.96 -0.36 24.89
CA ASN A 238 1.05 0.32 25.82
C ASN A 238 0.59 1.67 25.25
N ALA A 239 1.51 2.44 24.65
CA ALA A 239 1.18 3.72 24.02
C ALA A 239 0.26 3.55 22.81
N ILE A 240 0.47 2.52 21.98
CA ILE A 240 -0.42 2.16 20.86
C ILE A 240 -1.81 1.83 21.37
N LEU A 241 -1.91 0.97 22.40
CA LEU A 241 -3.19 0.56 22.97
C LEU A 241 -3.96 1.75 23.55
N ASP A 242 -3.30 2.64 24.30
CA ASP A 242 -3.90 3.85 24.84
C ASP A 242 -4.41 4.77 23.73
N LYS A 243 -3.62 4.95 22.66
CA LYS A 243 -4.00 5.78 21.50
C LYS A 243 -5.17 5.20 20.71
N LEU A 244 -5.19 3.90 20.48
CA LEU A 244 -6.31 3.23 19.80
C LEU A 244 -7.59 3.29 20.66
N ASN A 245 -7.48 3.04 21.96
CA ASN A 245 -8.63 3.15 22.90
C ASN A 245 -9.16 4.57 22.97
N TYR A 246 -8.27 5.57 23.00
CA TYR A 246 -8.65 6.97 22.91
C TYR A 246 -9.45 7.25 21.64
N LEU A 247 -8.93 6.84 20.49
CA LEU A 247 -9.60 7.03 19.19
C LEU A 247 -10.99 6.37 19.19
N HIS A 248 -11.08 5.11 19.60
CA HIS A 248 -12.34 4.38 19.66
C HIS A 248 -13.36 5.06 20.60
N LYS A 249 -12.93 5.48 21.79
CA LYS A 249 -13.79 6.19 22.75
C LYS A 249 -14.37 7.47 22.16
N ARG A 250 -13.57 8.25 21.44
CA ARG A 250 -14.01 9.51 20.81
C ARG A 250 -15.13 9.30 19.80
N PHE A 251 -15.03 8.24 19.00
CA PHE A 251 -16.08 7.88 18.04
C PHE A 251 -17.34 7.35 18.75
N GLN A 252 -17.18 6.51 19.78
CA GLN A 252 -18.30 6.01 20.59
C GLN A 252 -19.09 7.13 21.28
N GLU A 253 -18.42 8.16 21.81
CA GLU A 253 -19.07 9.33 22.43
C GLU A 253 -19.97 10.10 21.44
N LYS A 254 -19.73 9.96 20.13
CA LYS A 254 -20.56 10.53 19.06
C LYS A 254 -21.58 9.54 18.49
N GLY A 255 -21.67 8.33 19.04
CA GLY A 255 -22.54 7.26 18.55
C GLY A 255 -22.15 6.76 17.17
N ILE A 256 -20.84 6.71 16.88
CA ILE A 256 -20.26 6.19 15.64
C ILE A 256 -19.40 4.98 15.98
N ASP A 257 -19.60 3.88 15.27
CA ASP A 257 -18.78 2.68 15.38
C ASP A 257 -17.47 2.87 14.61
N LEU A 258 -16.35 2.82 15.32
CA LEU A 258 -15.03 2.86 14.70
C LEU A 258 -14.46 1.46 14.57
N TYR A 259 -14.01 1.13 13.36
CA TYR A 259 -13.16 -0.01 13.06
C TYR A 259 -11.78 0.46 12.63
N TYR A 260 -10.73 -0.21 13.09
CA TYR A 260 -9.36 0.10 12.72
C TYR A 260 -8.72 -1.11 12.03
N MET A 261 -8.19 -0.90 10.83
CA MET A 261 -7.56 -1.93 10.01
C MET A 261 -6.08 -1.65 9.80
N ILE A 262 -5.25 -2.68 10.01
CA ILE A 262 -3.88 -2.68 9.51
C ILE A 262 -3.85 -3.47 8.21
N ALA A 263 -3.41 -2.84 7.11
CA ALA A 263 -3.05 -3.58 5.91
C ALA A 263 -1.65 -4.19 6.12
N PRO A 264 -1.51 -5.53 6.19
CA PRO A 264 -0.23 -6.15 6.50
C PRO A 264 0.79 -5.88 5.40
N ASP A 265 2.06 -5.70 5.76
CA ASP A 265 3.08 -5.53 4.75
C ASP A 265 3.23 -6.82 3.94
N LYS A 266 3.53 -6.65 2.65
CA LYS A 266 3.79 -7.78 1.75
C LYS A 266 4.91 -8.66 2.31
N TYR A 267 5.98 -8.07 2.87
CA TYR A 267 7.03 -8.83 3.55
C TYR A 267 6.51 -9.67 4.72
N ASP A 268 5.63 -9.13 5.58
CA ASP A 268 5.12 -9.88 6.75
C ASP A 268 4.27 -11.09 6.31
N VAL A 269 3.44 -10.93 5.28
CA VAL A 269 2.62 -12.04 4.77
C VAL A 269 3.50 -13.16 4.22
N TYR A 270 4.55 -12.83 3.45
CA TYR A 270 5.35 -13.81 2.72
C TYR A 270 6.60 -14.31 3.45
N GLN A 271 7.06 -13.66 4.52
CA GLN A 271 8.29 -14.06 5.22
C GLN A 271 8.37 -15.53 5.65
N PRO A 272 7.27 -16.24 6.01
CA PRO A 272 7.35 -17.66 6.36
C PRO A 272 7.72 -18.58 5.18
N TYR A 273 7.55 -18.09 3.95
CA TYR A 273 7.79 -18.85 2.72
C TYR A 273 9.17 -18.56 2.10
N ILE A 274 9.93 -17.58 2.62
CA ILE A 274 11.23 -17.19 2.06
C ILE A 274 12.30 -18.24 2.40
N ILE A 275 12.98 -18.75 1.36
CA ILE A 275 14.12 -19.67 1.52
C ILE A 275 15.31 -18.90 2.10
N ASN A 276 15.86 -19.38 3.22
CA ASN A 276 17.03 -18.79 3.88
C ASN A 276 16.91 -17.28 4.04
N ASN A 277 15.78 -16.81 4.61
CA ASN A 277 15.45 -15.39 4.68
C ASN A 277 16.62 -14.54 5.22
N PRO A 278 17.23 -13.66 4.40
CA PRO A 278 18.38 -12.87 4.82
C PRO A 278 17.99 -11.63 5.64
N TYR A 279 16.69 -11.38 5.82
CA TYR A 279 16.15 -10.23 6.52
C TYR A 279 15.63 -10.61 7.92
N PRO A 280 15.66 -9.69 8.89
CA PRO A 280 15.09 -9.95 10.20
C PRO A 280 13.59 -10.23 10.13
N PRO A 281 13.04 -11.02 11.08
CA PRO A 281 11.61 -11.27 11.13
C PRO A 281 10.83 -9.98 11.44
N LYS A 282 9.72 -9.78 10.75
CA LYS A 282 8.74 -8.74 11.07
C LYS A 282 7.74 -9.30 12.09
N LYS A 283 7.64 -8.64 13.24
CA LYS A 283 6.93 -9.13 14.43
C LYS A 283 5.93 -8.12 14.98
N VAL A 284 5.74 -6.97 14.33
CA VAL A 284 4.86 -5.90 14.84
C VAL A 284 3.47 -6.48 15.10
N ILE A 285 2.84 -7.10 14.10
CA ILE A 285 1.53 -7.70 14.26
C ILE A 285 1.53 -8.84 15.29
N ASP A 286 2.52 -9.75 15.27
CA ASP A 286 2.62 -10.84 16.27
C ASP A 286 2.61 -10.28 17.70
N GLN A 287 3.40 -9.24 17.96
CA GLN A 287 3.50 -8.61 19.26
C GLN A 287 2.21 -7.87 19.65
N LEU A 288 1.48 -7.28 18.71
CA LEU A 288 0.16 -6.70 19.00
C LEU A 288 -0.83 -7.81 19.42
N GLU A 289 -0.84 -8.93 18.71
CA GLU A 289 -1.73 -10.06 18.96
C GLU A 289 -1.42 -10.80 20.26
N GLU A 290 -0.15 -11.08 20.54
CA GLU A 290 0.32 -11.72 21.78
C GLU A 290 -0.10 -10.93 23.03
N ASN A 291 -0.17 -9.61 22.92
CA ASN A 291 -0.56 -8.72 24.02
C ASN A 291 -2.08 -8.39 24.03
N GLY A 292 -2.86 -8.94 23.09
CA GLY A 292 -4.33 -8.96 23.16
C GLY A 292 -5.07 -7.97 22.25
N ILE A 293 -4.40 -7.26 21.34
CA ILE A 293 -5.10 -6.34 20.40
C ILE A 293 -6.10 -7.08 19.50
N ASN A 294 -5.86 -8.34 19.15
CA ASN A 294 -6.81 -9.16 18.38
C ASN A 294 -8.12 -9.46 19.12
N GLN A 295 -8.19 -9.25 20.44
CA GLN A 295 -9.41 -9.42 21.23
C GLN A 295 -10.35 -8.21 21.07
N LEU A 296 -9.85 -7.10 20.53
CA LEU A 296 -10.64 -5.91 20.25
C LEU A 296 -11.57 -6.19 19.05
N LYS A 297 -12.88 -6.22 19.30
CA LYS A 297 -13.89 -6.54 18.27
C LYS A 297 -13.81 -5.63 17.04
N TRP A 298 -13.41 -4.37 17.26
CA TRP A 298 -13.27 -3.31 16.26
C TRP A 298 -11.91 -3.26 15.56
N PHE A 299 -10.95 -4.10 15.95
CA PHE A 299 -9.65 -4.20 15.27
C PHE A 299 -9.72 -5.25 14.15
N ILE A 300 -9.12 -4.94 13.00
CA ILE A 300 -9.10 -5.79 11.80
C ILE A 300 -7.66 -5.98 11.36
N ASN A 301 -7.28 -7.25 11.19
CA ASN A 301 -6.01 -7.65 10.62
C ASN A 301 -6.23 -8.86 9.69
N PRO A 302 -6.07 -8.72 8.37
CA PRO A 302 -6.26 -9.82 7.43
C PRO A 302 -5.01 -10.68 7.20
N ARG A 303 -3.90 -10.43 7.92
CA ARG A 303 -2.61 -11.12 7.68
C ARG A 303 -2.72 -12.64 7.68
N ASP A 304 -3.34 -13.20 8.71
CA ASP A 304 -3.40 -14.65 8.86
C ASP A 304 -4.35 -15.28 7.84
N ASN A 305 -5.41 -14.58 7.44
CA ASN A 305 -6.25 -14.99 6.31
C ASN A 305 -5.44 -15.04 5.01
N PHE A 306 -4.56 -14.07 4.76
CA PHE A 306 -3.69 -14.11 3.58
C PHE A 306 -2.68 -15.26 3.63
N ARG A 307 -2.11 -15.55 4.81
CA ARG A 307 -1.22 -16.70 5.00
C ARG A 307 -1.97 -18.02 4.77
N GLU A 308 -3.22 -18.14 5.23
CA GLU A 308 -4.07 -19.30 4.99
C GLU A 308 -4.41 -19.47 3.50
N MET A 309 -4.71 -18.37 2.78
CA MET A 309 -4.89 -18.38 1.33
C MET A 309 -3.64 -18.93 0.63
N ILE A 310 -2.45 -18.44 0.98
CA ILE A 310 -1.18 -18.92 0.38
C ILE A 310 -0.94 -20.40 0.73
N ALA A 311 -1.16 -20.78 1.99
CA ALA A 311 -0.98 -22.16 2.47
C ALA A 311 -1.94 -23.15 1.77
N SER A 312 -3.14 -22.69 1.38
CA SER A 312 -4.11 -23.48 0.60
C SER A 312 -3.85 -23.46 -0.91
N GLY A 313 -2.77 -22.82 -1.36
CA GLY A 313 -2.34 -22.81 -2.76
C GLY A 313 -2.93 -21.67 -3.59
N VAL A 314 -3.57 -20.68 -2.97
CA VAL A 314 -4.02 -19.47 -3.65
C VAL A 314 -2.81 -18.64 -4.07
N LYS A 315 -2.73 -18.35 -5.38
CA LYS A 315 -1.69 -17.52 -5.98
C LYS A 315 -2.12 -16.07 -6.07
N ASP A 316 -1.14 -15.20 -6.26
CA ASP A 316 -1.33 -13.76 -6.52
C ASP A 316 -2.13 -13.02 -5.42
N VAL A 317 -2.04 -13.46 -4.15
CA VAL A 317 -2.65 -12.74 -3.00
C VAL A 317 -2.19 -11.28 -2.96
N TYR A 318 -0.91 -11.06 -3.31
CA TYR A 318 -0.41 -9.76 -3.72
C TYR A 318 -0.02 -9.78 -5.19
N HIS A 319 -0.11 -8.62 -5.85
CA HIS A 319 0.48 -8.45 -7.16
C HIS A 319 2.00 -8.69 -7.09
N ILE A 320 2.57 -9.46 -8.01
CA ILE A 320 4.00 -9.78 -8.02
C ILE A 320 4.90 -8.53 -8.12
N ASP A 321 4.49 -7.54 -8.92
CA ASP A 321 5.25 -6.32 -9.22
C ASP A 321 4.70 -5.06 -8.52
N ASP A 322 3.84 -5.22 -7.52
CA ASP A 322 3.23 -4.12 -6.76
C ASP A 322 3.35 -4.31 -5.25
N THR A 323 3.20 -3.23 -4.50
CA THR A 323 3.15 -3.22 -3.03
C THR A 323 1.77 -3.63 -2.52
N HIS A 324 0.72 -3.39 -3.30
CA HIS A 324 -0.66 -3.65 -2.90
C HIS A 324 -1.04 -5.12 -3.05
N TRP A 325 -1.99 -5.54 -2.21
CA TRP A 325 -2.67 -6.82 -2.37
C TRP A 325 -3.52 -6.83 -3.65
N ALA A 326 -3.85 -8.02 -4.16
CA ALA A 326 -4.69 -8.16 -5.33
C ALA A 326 -6.19 -8.13 -5.00
N THR A 327 -7.01 -8.20 -6.05
CA THR A 327 -8.48 -8.19 -5.93
C THR A 327 -9.01 -9.36 -5.10
N ILE A 328 -8.42 -10.55 -5.22
CA ILE A 328 -8.79 -11.72 -4.41
C ILE A 328 -8.61 -11.49 -2.91
N ALA A 329 -7.55 -10.77 -2.53
CA ALA A 329 -7.31 -10.38 -1.15
C ALA A 329 -8.27 -9.28 -0.70
N SER A 330 -8.57 -8.31 -1.57
CA SER A 330 -9.57 -7.26 -1.31
C SER A 330 -10.96 -7.84 -1.02
N GLU A 331 -11.37 -8.89 -1.74
CA GLU A 331 -12.61 -9.61 -1.47
C GLU A 331 -12.63 -10.19 -0.06
N THR A 332 -11.56 -10.89 0.32
CA THR A 332 -11.39 -11.44 1.69
C THR A 332 -11.48 -10.33 2.74
N VAL A 333 -10.79 -9.20 2.54
CA VAL A 333 -10.84 -8.07 3.48
C VAL A 333 -12.25 -7.48 3.59
N GLY A 334 -12.93 -7.25 2.46
CA GLY A 334 -14.29 -6.72 2.45
C GLY A 334 -15.27 -7.62 3.22
N ASN A 335 -15.15 -8.93 3.06
CA ASN A 335 -15.95 -9.91 3.80
C ASN A 335 -15.65 -9.91 5.30
N ILE A 336 -14.37 -9.86 5.71
CA ILE A 336 -13.97 -9.79 7.13
C ILE A 336 -14.61 -8.57 7.82
N ILE A 337 -14.58 -7.42 7.14
CA ILE A 337 -15.14 -6.18 7.69
C ILE A 337 -16.66 -6.27 7.78
N ALA A 338 -17.33 -6.76 6.73
CA ALA A 338 -18.78 -6.90 6.73
C ALA A 338 -19.27 -7.83 7.86
N ASP A 339 -18.64 -8.99 8.02
CA ASP A 339 -18.96 -9.94 9.08
C ASP A 339 -18.78 -9.34 10.47
N LYS A 340 -17.79 -8.46 10.66
CA LYS A 340 -17.57 -7.73 11.92
C LYS A 340 -18.67 -6.69 12.18
N ILE A 341 -19.09 -5.96 11.14
CA ILE A 341 -20.17 -4.97 11.23
C ILE A 341 -21.50 -5.67 11.55
N GLU A 342 -21.87 -6.74 10.84
CA GLU A 342 -23.12 -7.47 11.06
C GLU A 342 -23.20 -8.10 12.47
N LYS A 343 -22.11 -8.72 12.95
CA LYS A 343 -22.06 -9.31 14.31
C LYS A 343 -22.12 -8.28 15.44
N SER A 344 -21.93 -6.99 15.14
CA SER A 344 -22.04 -5.93 16.14
C SER A 344 -23.48 -5.39 16.28
N THR A 345 -24.36 -5.72 15.34
CA THR A 345 -25.78 -5.31 15.33
C THR A 345 -26.74 -6.32 15.95
N ASP A 346 -26.26 -7.53 16.26
CA ASP A 346 -26.93 -8.57 17.05
C ASP A 346 -26.57 -8.46 18.54
#